data_AF-A0A355SKW0-F1
#
_entry.id   AF-A0A355SKW0-F1
#
_cell.length_a   1.000
_cell.length_b   1.000
_cell.length_c   1.000
_cell.angle_alpha   90.00
_cell.angle_beta   90.00
_cell.angle_gamma   90.00
#
_symmetry.space_group_name_H-M   'P 1'
#
loop_
_entity.id
_entity.type
_entity.pdbx_description
1 polymer ?
#
loop_
_entity_poly.entity_id
_entity_poly.type
_entity_poly.pdbx_seq_one_letter_code
_entity_poly.pdbx_strand_id
1 'polypeptide(L)'
;EDARIYGSIRFSKTGTNSNPLAGAKFTLYDGDGNSVATAVSAQDGEVLFKHVSYGDYTIRETNPPEGYLSTDAMLTASVRKDGEIVTASPASISNEIVKGNIKITKIDESGEKPLEGAAFTLYSTGDAEFSIPIAKAVTGEDGIALFSDIPYGKYVIRETAAPAGYLLSDKILTVYVNENGKTFDLGTFADRLIPPYMKIHGSIEILKINTDGEPLKNARFGLYNEKGSLIAQAVSDGNGKARFTDIAYGHYTIAELEAPYMYMKSDKVIKADIVSDGVVLKYTFVNNMDDKYLPKDDTHGETTPTASVKNTQTEVAPKTGDSIPIMLWLFAGSSLSICAVMLLGKKKNR
;
A
#
# COMPACT_ATOMS: atom_id res chain seq x y z
N GLU A 1 -10.93 -61.98 18.33
CA GLU A 1 -11.04 -61.07 17.16
C GLU A 1 -9.74 -60.30 17.09
N ASP A 2 -9.04 -60.35 15.96
CA ASP A 2 -7.91 -59.45 15.74
C ASP A 2 -8.48 -58.04 15.58
N ALA A 3 -8.22 -57.17 16.54
CA ALA A 3 -8.68 -55.79 16.52
C ALA A 3 -8.09 -55.10 15.29
N ARG A 4 -8.95 -54.65 14.37
CA ARG A 4 -8.52 -53.84 13.23
C ARG A 4 -8.07 -52.48 13.76
N ILE A 5 -6.82 -52.14 13.49
CA ILE A 5 -6.21 -50.87 13.89
C ILE A 5 -6.58 -49.82 12.85
N TYR A 6 -7.20 -48.72 13.31
CA TYR A 6 -7.49 -47.54 12.49
C TYR A 6 -6.94 -46.27 13.14
N GLY A 7 -6.47 -45.33 12.33
CA GLY A 7 -6.02 -44.01 12.76
C GLY A 7 -6.56 -42.90 11.87
N SER A 8 -5.97 -41.71 12.01
CA SER A 8 -6.19 -40.57 11.12
C SER A 8 -4.86 -39.97 10.70
N ILE A 9 -4.81 -39.38 9.50
CA ILE A 9 -3.62 -38.72 8.98
C ILE A 9 -3.97 -37.26 8.67
N ARG A 10 -3.13 -36.32 9.11
CA ARG A 10 -3.30 -34.88 8.87
C ARG A 10 -2.03 -34.21 8.35
N PHE A 11 -2.21 -33.09 7.66
CA PHE A 11 -1.13 -32.18 7.25
C PHE A 11 -1.73 -30.81 6.86
N SER A 12 -0.87 -29.82 6.64
CA SER A 12 -1.27 -28.47 6.24
C SER A 12 -1.05 -28.21 4.75
N LYS A 13 -2.06 -27.62 4.10
CA LYS A 13 -1.96 -27.10 2.74
C LYS A 13 -1.70 -25.59 2.77
N THR A 14 -0.63 -25.15 2.14
CA THR A 14 -0.25 -23.73 2.11
C THR A 14 0.04 -23.19 0.72
N GLY A 15 0.15 -21.87 0.60
CA GLY A 15 0.81 -21.18 -0.50
C GLY A 15 2.31 -20.95 -0.21
N THR A 16 3.00 -20.28 -1.14
CA THR A 16 4.44 -19.94 -1.03
C THR A 16 4.79 -19.12 0.23
N ASN A 17 3.85 -18.35 0.77
CA ASN A 17 4.04 -17.52 1.97
C ASN A 17 3.43 -18.14 3.24
N SER A 18 3.30 -19.48 3.28
CA SER A 18 2.69 -20.24 4.38
C SER A 18 1.24 -19.87 4.72
N ASN A 19 0.56 -19.10 3.86
CA ASN A 19 -0.87 -18.84 4.00
C ASN A 19 -1.66 -20.12 3.75
N PRO A 20 -2.69 -20.43 4.55
CA PRO A 20 -3.50 -21.62 4.36
C PRO A 20 -4.27 -21.58 3.04
N LEU A 21 -4.39 -22.72 2.36
CA LEU A 21 -5.19 -22.85 1.13
C LEU A 21 -6.28 -23.91 1.30
N ALA A 22 -7.51 -23.52 0.96
CA ALA A 22 -8.66 -24.41 0.89
C ALA A 22 -8.86 -24.97 -0.53
N GLY A 23 -9.55 -26.09 -0.64
CA GLY A 23 -10.04 -26.60 -1.93
C GLY A 23 -9.05 -27.47 -2.73
N ALA A 24 -7.78 -27.61 -2.31
CA ALA A 24 -6.88 -28.64 -2.86
C ALA A 24 -7.43 -30.04 -2.56
N LYS A 25 -7.46 -30.92 -3.57
CA LYS A 25 -7.86 -32.32 -3.44
C LYS A 25 -6.64 -33.24 -3.38
N PHE A 26 -6.62 -34.11 -2.38
CA PHE A 26 -5.57 -35.10 -2.16
C PHE A 26 -6.12 -36.52 -2.25
N THR A 27 -5.27 -37.43 -2.71
CA THR A 27 -5.52 -38.87 -2.69
C THR A 27 -4.47 -39.55 -1.83
N LEU A 28 -4.94 -40.45 -0.96
CA LEU A 28 -4.13 -41.33 -0.13
C LEU A 28 -3.97 -42.68 -0.85
N TYR A 29 -2.74 -43.15 -1.00
CA TYR A 29 -2.39 -44.41 -1.64
C TYR A 29 -1.72 -45.35 -0.63
N ASP A 30 -2.07 -46.62 -0.65
CA ASP A 30 -1.41 -47.66 0.14
C ASP A 30 -0.05 -48.08 -0.45
N GLY A 31 0.64 -49.00 0.22
CA GLY A 31 1.95 -49.51 -0.21
C GLY A 31 1.96 -50.25 -1.56
N ASP A 32 0.80 -50.73 -2.02
CA ASP A 32 0.63 -51.36 -3.33
C ASP A 32 0.28 -50.34 -4.43
N GLY A 33 0.10 -49.07 -4.05
CA GLY A 33 -0.26 -47.98 -4.96
C GLY A 33 -1.76 -47.84 -5.23
N ASN A 34 -2.62 -48.54 -4.49
CA ASN A 34 -4.06 -48.41 -4.64
C ASN A 34 -4.57 -47.14 -3.94
N SER A 35 -5.49 -46.43 -4.59
CA SER A 35 -6.18 -45.29 -3.97
C SER A 35 -7.13 -45.78 -2.88
N VAL A 36 -6.93 -45.36 -1.64
CA VAL A 36 -7.74 -45.79 -0.49
C VAL A 36 -8.69 -44.70 0.04
N ALA A 37 -8.36 -43.42 -0.13
CA ALA A 37 -9.19 -42.31 0.32
C ALA A 37 -8.88 -41.01 -0.43
N THR A 38 -9.82 -40.06 -0.39
CA THR A 38 -9.58 -38.67 -0.84
C THR A 38 -9.98 -37.68 0.24
N ALA A 39 -9.30 -36.55 0.31
CA ALA A 39 -9.60 -35.45 1.22
C ALA A 39 -9.42 -34.11 0.53
N VAL A 40 -10.12 -33.08 1.01
CA VAL A 40 -10.02 -31.70 0.51
C VAL A 40 -9.55 -30.81 1.65
N SER A 41 -8.62 -29.90 1.36
CA SER A 41 -8.14 -28.90 2.34
C SER A 41 -9.25 -27.95 2.78
N ALA A 42 -9.35 -27.74 4.08
CA ALA A 42 -10.30 -26.84 4.72
C ALA A 42 -9.86 -25.37 4.64
N GLN A 43 -10.68 -24.45 5.18
CA GLN A 43 -10.42 -23.00 5.16
C GLN A 43 -9.12 -22.58 5.88
N ASP A 44 -8.74 -23.32 6.91
CA ASP A 44 -7.48 -23.17 7.64
C ASP A 44 -6.32 -23.96 7.01
N GLY A 45 -6.55 -24.57 5.84
CA GLY A 45 -5.58 -25.38 5.13
C GLY A 45 -5.39 -26.79 5.69
N GLU A 46 -6.11 -27.20 6.75
CA GLU A 46 -5.98 -28.57 7.26
C GLU A 46 -6.54 -29.57 6.25
N VAL A 47 -5.79 -30.65 6.03
CA VAL A 47 -6.25 -31.85 5.32
C VAL A 47 -6.28 -33.00 6.32
N LEU A 48 -7.40 -33.72 6.40
CA LEU A 48 -7.60 -34.81 7.35
C LEU A 48 -8.22 -36.03 6.68
N PHE A 49 -7.49 -37.15 6.67
CA PHE A 49 -8.01 -38.48 6.38
C PHE A 49 -8.40 -39.16 7.68
N LYS A 50 -9.66 -39.59 7.79
CA LYS A 50 -10.20 -40.29 8.97
C LYS A 50 -10.32 -41.79 8.70
N HIS A 51 -10.22 -42.59 9.76
CA HIS A 51 -10.47 -44.04 9.72
C HIS A 51 -9.58 -44.78 8.69
N VAL A 52 -8.29 -44.43 8.70
CA VAL A 52 -7.26 -45.03 7.85
C VAL A 52 -6.73 -46.29 8.54
N SER A 53 -6.68 -47.41 7.83
CA SER A 53 -6.18 -48.68 8.37
C SER A 53 -4.69 -48.60 8.79
N TYR A 54 -4.23 -49.58 9.57
CA TYR A 54 -2.81 -49.81 9.77
C TYR A 54 -2.07 -49.97 8.44
N GLY A 55 -0.96 -49.24 8.26
CA GLY A 55 -0.15 -49.35 7.05
C GLY A 55 0.74 -48.14 6.79
N ASP A 56 1.47 -48.22 5.69
CA ASP A 56 2.27 -47.14 5.13
C ASP A 56 1.57 -46.53 3.93
N TYR A 57 1.60 -45.21 3.86
CA TYR A 57 0.83 -44.46 2.89
C TYR A 57 1.66 -43.37 2.21
N THR A 58 1.32 -43.14 0.95
CA THR A 58 1.77 -41.96 0.18
C THR A 58 0.57 -41.07 -0.11
N ILE A 59 0.75 -39.76 0.00
CA ILE A 59 -0.28 -38.75 -0.26
C ILE A 59 0.17 -37.90 -1.45
N ARG A 60 -0.73 -37.68 -2.41
CA ARG A 60 -0.48 -36.84 -3.59
C ARG A 60 -1.60 -35.83 -3.79
N GLU A 61 -1.24 -34.63 -4.21
CA GLU A 61 -2.20 -33.66 -4.75
C GLU A 61 -2.73 -34.20 -6.08
N THR A 62 -4.05 -34.17 -6.26
CA THR A 62 -4.71 -34.59 -7.51
C THR A 62 -5.46 -33.45 -8.17
N ASN A 63 -5.75 -32.39 -7.42
CA ASN A 63 -6.28 -31.14 -7.96
C ASN A 63 -5.77 -29.99 -7.10
N PRO A 64 -5.06 -29.00 -7.65
CA PRO A 64 -4.64 -27.83 -6.89
C PRO A 64 -5.86 -26.96 -6.49
N PRO A 65 -5.70 -26.05 -5.52
CA PRO A 65 -6.67 -24.98 -5.30
C PRO A 65 -6.86 -24.12 -6.56
N GLU A 66 -8.03 -23.49 -6.68
CA GLU A 66 -8.27 -22.52 -7.75
C GLU A 66 -7.22 -21.39 -7.74
N GLY A 67 -6.62 -21.13 -8.90
CA GLY A 67 -5.58 -20.10 -9.04
C GLY A 67 -4.17 -20.51 -8.62
N TYR A 68 -3.94 -21.78 -8.29
CA TYR A 68 -2.63 -22.30 -7.92
C TYR A 68 -2.13 -23.36 -8.90
N LEU A 69 -0.80 -23.41 -9.06
CA LEU A 69 -0.11 -24.43 -9.84
C LEU A 69 -0.11 -25.76 -9.12
N SER A 70 -0.31 -26.86 -9.83
CA SER A 70 -0.17 -28.21 -9.29
C SER A 70 1.24 -28.47 -8.77
N THR A 71 1.37 -29.30 -7.75
CA THR A 71 2.67 -29.78 -7.25
C THR A 71 2.80 -31.29 -7.36
N ASP A 72 4.00 -31.77 -7.68
CA ASP A 72 4.35 -33.19 -7.69
C ASP A 72 4.93 -33.67 -6.33
N ALA A 73 5.03 -32.76 -5.36
CA ALA A 73 5.50 -33.12 -4.03
C ALA A 73 4.59 -34.16 -3.37
N MET A 74 5.21 -35.11 -2.67
CA MET A 74 4.51 -36.20 -2.00
C MET A 74 4.72 -36.12 -0.50
N LEU A 75 3.74 -36.60 0.25
CA LEU A 75 3.86 -36.81 1.69
C LEU A 75 3.78 -38.30 2.00
N THR A 76 4.36 -38.70 3.13
CA THR A 76 4.26 -40.06 3.65
C THR A 76 3.71 -40.05 5.06
N ALA A 77 3.01 -41.13 5.44
CA ALA A 77 2.50 -41.33 6.78
C ALA A 77 2.35 -42.82 7.10
N SER A 78 2.47 -43.16 8.38
CA SER A 78 2.44 -44.54 8.87
C SER A 78 1.48 -44.65 10.05
N VAL A 79 0.39 -45.40 9.88
CA VAL A 79 -0.55 -45.73 10.97
C VAL A 79 -0.14 -47.07 11.58
N ARG A 80 -0.02 -47.10 12.90
CA ARG A 80 0.50 -48.19 13.74
C ARG A 80 -0.33 -48.47 14.99
N LYS A 81 -1.09 -47.50 15.51
CA LYS A 81 -1.88 -47.61 16.74
C LYS A 81 -3.34 -47.20 16.51
N ASP A 82 -4.24 -47.91 17.19
CA ASP A 82 -5.67 -47.62 17.09
C ASP A 82 -6.00 -46.27 17.73
N GLY A 83 -6.79 -45.47 17.02
CA GLY A 83 -7.22 -44.12 17.41
C GLY A 83 -6.16 -43.03 17.26
N GLU A 84 -4.95 -43.31 16.75
CA GLU A 84 -3.90 -42.28 16.68
C GLU A 84 -4.15 -41.25 15.56
N ILE A 85 -3.61 -40.04 15.75
CA ILE A 85 -3.61 -38.98 14.74
C ILE A 85 -2.16 -38.73 14.33
N VAL A 86 -1.82 -39.12 13.11
CA VAL A 86 -0.49 -39.01 12.51
C VAL A 86 -0.40 -37.69 11.75
N THR A 87 0.66 -36.91 11.98
CA THR A 87 1.03 -35.81 11.09
C THR A 87 1.90 -36.38 9.96
N ALA A 88 1.51 -36.16 8.70
CA ALA A 88 2.30 -36.61 7.56
C ALA A 88 3.68 -35.92 7.49
N SER A 89 4.60 -36.50 6.73
CA SER A 89 5.94 -35.97 6.49
C SER A 89 6.13 -35.69 4.99
N PRO A 90 6.46 -34.45 4.58
CA PRO A 90 6.56 -33.24 5.41
C PRO A 90 5.20 -32.85 6.02
N ALA A 91 5.20 -32.07 7.11
CA ALA A 91 3.97 -31.66 7.80
C ALA A 91 3.09 -30.68 7.00
N SER A 92 3.63 -30.13 5.91
CA SER A 92 2.94 -29.21 5.01
C SER A 92 3.35 -29.38 3.56
N ILE A 93 2.45 -29.06 2.65
CA ILE A 93 2.71 -29.02 1.20
C ILE A 93 2.22 -27.70 0.59
N SER A 94 3.09 -27.02 -0.16
CA SER A 94 2.83 -25.70 -0.73
C SER A 94 2.51 -25.75 -2.22
N ASN A 95 1.60 -24.88 -2.70
CA ASN A 95 1.51 -24.55 -4.13
C ASN A 95 1.98 -23.12 -4.37
N GLU A 96 2.47 -22.88 -5.58
CA GLU A 96 2.71 -21.54 -6.10
C GLU A 96 1.43 -20.98 -6.72
N ILE A 97 1.19 -19.68 -6.52
CA ILE A 97 0.07 -19.00 -7.17
C ILE A 97 0.37 -18.82 -8.65
N VAL A 98 -0.64 -19.00 -9.50
CA VAL A 98 -0.55 -18.67 -10.92
C VAL A 98 -0.25 -17.17 -11.06
N LYS A 99 0.68 -16.81 -11.93
CA LYS A 99 1.00 -15.41 -12.26
C LYS A 99 1.02 -15.20 -13.76
N GLY A 100 0.62 -14.03 -14.22
CA GLY A 100 0.68 -13.64 -15.62
C GLY A 100 1.13 -12.20 -15.81
N ASN A 101 1.28 -11.80 -17.05
CA ASN A 101 1.63 -10.43 -17.42
C ASN A 101 0.45 -9.77 -18.13
N ILE A 102 0.33 -8.45 -18.06
CA ILE A 102 -0.71 -7.69 -18.76
C ILE A 102 -0.02 -6.65 -19.64
N LYS A 103 -0.35 -6.62 -20.92
CA LYS A 103 0.20 -5.67 -21.90
C LYS A 103 -0.90 -4.74 -22.41
N ILE A 104 -0.58 -3.46 -22.50
CA ILE A 104 -1.43 -2.43 -23.12
C ILE A 104 -0.58 -1.68 -24.14
N THR A 105 -1.10 -1.47 -25.34
CA THR A 105 -0.46 -0.64 -26.37
C THR A 105 -1.16 0.71 -26.46
N LYS A 106 -0.51 1.76 -26.02
CA LYS A 106 -1.03 3.13 -26.04
C LYS A 106 -0.73 3.79 -27.37
N ILE A 107 -1.78 4.31 -27.99
CA ILE A 107 -1.71 5.03 -29.26
C ILE A 107 -2.51 6.33 -29.20
N ASP A 108 -2.37 7.16 -30.23
CA ASP A 108 -3.26 8.29 -30.48
C ASP A 108 -4.59 7.83 -31.09
N GLU A 109 -5.61 8.70 -31.10
CA GLU A 109 -6.93 8.41 -31.66
C GLU A 109 -6.92 8.11 -33.17
N SER A 110 -5.91 8.58 -33.90
CA SER A 110 -5.70 8.21 -35.32
C SER A 110 -5.26 6.75 -35.49
N GLY A 111 -4.58 6.22 -34.47
CA GLY A 111 -4.04 4.88 -34.41
C GLY A 111 -2.65 4.73 -35.04
N GLU A 112 -2.04 5.83 -35.45
CA GLU A 112 -0.77 5.85 -36.20
C GLU A 112 0.45 5.99 -35.29
N LYS A 113 0.29 6.58 -34.09
CA LYS A 113 1.40 6.97 -33.24
C LYS A 113 1.36 6.28 -31.87
N PRO A 114 2.40 5.51 -31.49
CA PRO A 114 2.56 5.06 -30.11
C PRO A 114 2.82 6.24 -29.17
N LEU A 115 2.25 6.19 -27.96
CA LEU A 115 2.37 7.27 -26.99
C LEU A 115 3.13 6.84 -25.75
N GLU A 116 4.29 7.46 -25.54
CA GLU A 116 5.10 7.36 -24.33
C GLU A 116 4.52 8.19 -23.18
N GLY A 117 4.74 7.73 -21.95
CA GLY A 117 4.44 8.50 -20.74
C GLY A 117 3.01 8.39 -20.22
N ALA A 118 2.13 7.58 -20.83
CA ALA A 118 0.84 7.25 -20.24
C ALA A 118 1.04 6.39 -18.99
N ALA A 119 0.45 6.77 -17.86
CA ALA A 119 0.53 5.99 -16.63
C ALA A 119 -0.77 5.22 -16.40
N PHE A 120 -0.68 3.90 -16.36
CA PHE A 120 -1.77 3.00 -16.01
C PHE A 120 -1.64 2.49 -14.57
N THR A 121 -2.76 2.34 -13.88
CA THR A 121 -2.83 1.73 -12.56
C THR A 121 -3.79 0.55 -12.56
N LEU A 122 -3.33 -0.56 -11.98
CA LEU A 122 -4.06 -1.81 -11.80
C LEU A 122 -4.73 -1.84 -10.41
N TYR A 123 -5.99 -2.23 -10.37
CA TYR A 123 -6.82 -2.35 -9.16
C TYR A 123 -7.52 -3.70 -9.11
N SER A 124 -7.94 -4.11 -7.91
CA SER A 124 -8.84 -5.26 -7.76
C SER A 124 -10.25 -4.88 -8.24
N THR A 125 -10.99 -5.83 -8.81
CA THR A 125 -12.41 -5.64 -9.15
C THR A 125 -13.30 -5.31 -7.95
N GLY A 126 -12.86 -5.59 -6.72
CA GLY A 126 -13.57 -5.23 -5.49
C GLY A 126 -13.34 -3.80 -4.99
N ASP A 127 -12.38 -3.05 -5.55
CA ASP A 127 -12.07 -1.68 -5.16
C ASP A 127 -12.82 -0.67 -6.06
N ALA A 128 -14.08 -0.44 -5.74
CA ALA A 128 -14.96 0.43 -6.53
C ALA A 128 -14.49 1.90 -6.57
N GLU A 129 -13.75 2.34 -5.55
CA GLU A 129 -13.25 3.72 -5.43
C GLU A 129 -11.85 3.91 -6.02
N PHE A 130 -11.22 2.85 -6.54
CA PHE A 130 -9.85 2.88 -7.09
C PHE A 130 -8.82 3.47 -6.11
N SER A 131 -8.97 3.10 -4.84
CA SER A 131 -8.24 3.69 -3.72
C SER A 131 -6.95 2.94 -3.37
N ILE A 132 -6.85 1.65 -3.71
CA ILE A 132 -5.74 0.77 -3.35
C ILE A 132 -5.06 0.25 -4.64
N PRO A 133 -4.02 0.93 -5.14
CA PRO A 133 -3.31 0.50 -6.33
C PRO A 133 -2.55 -0.81 -6.06
N ILE A 134 -2.70 -1.80 -6.95
CA ILE A 134 -1.95 -3.06 -6.91
C ILE A 134 -0.60 -2.92 -7.60
N ALA A 135 -0.61 -2.29 -8.78
CA ALA A 135 0.58 -2.07 -9.59
C ALA A 135 0.39 -0.84 -10.48
N LYS A 136 1.50 -0.28 -10.96
CA LYS A 136 1.53 0.82 -11.92
C LYS A 136 2.47 0.48 -13.07
N ALA A 137 2.12 0.92 -14.26
CA ALA A 137 2.96 0.79 -15.45
C ALA A 137 2.90 2.10 -16.25
N VAL A 138 4.02 2.50 -16.82
CA VAL A 138 4.11 3.68 -17.70
C VAL A 138 4.51 3.21 -19.09
N THR A 139 3.93 3.80 -20.12
CA THR A 139 4.25 3.45 -21.50
C THR A 139 5.63 3.94 -21.90
N GLY A 140 6.41 3.08 -22.56
CA GLY A 140 7.69 3.46 -23.16
C GLY A 140 7.53 4.12 -24.54
N GLU A 141 8.66 4.34 -25.23
CA GLU A 141 8.70 4.92 -26.60
C GLU A 141 7.88 4.11 -27.62
N ASP A 142 7.77 2.80 -27.41
CA ASP A 142 6.97 1.88 -28.22
C ASP A 142 5.46 1.93 -27.89
N GLY A 143 5.06 2.78 -26.93
CA GLY A 143 3.70 2.90 -26.43
C GLY A 143 3.28 1.74 -25.53
N ILE A 144 4.19 0.84 -25.13
CA ILE A 144 3.82 -0.36 -24.35
C ILE A 144 3.91 -0.08 -22.86
N ALA A 145 2.81 -0.33 -22.15
CA ALA A 145 2.80 -0.52 -20.70
C ALA A 145 2.69 -2.01 -20.38
N LEU A 146 3.59 -2.49 -19.51
CA LEU A 146 3.65 -3.89 -19.09
C LEU A 146 3.52 -4.00 -17.57
N PHE A 147 2.55 -4.78 -17.12
CA PHE A 147 2.47 -5.27 -15.75
C PHE A 147 2.99 -6.71 -15.71
N SER A 148 4.00 -6.98 -14.90
CA SER A 148 4.61 -8.31 -14.80
C SER A 148 4.22 -9.03 -13.51
N ASP A 149 4.22 -10.36 -13.54
CA ASP A 149 4.05 -11.23 -12.36
C ASP A 149 2.77 -10.95 -11.55
N ILE A 150 1.71 -10.52 -12.25
CA ILE A 150 0.41 -10.24 -11.64
C ILE A 150 -0.21 -11.56 -11.20
N PRO A 151 -0.58 -11.71 -9.91
CA PRO A 151 -1.19 -12.93 -9.40
C PRO A 151 -2.50 -13.27 -10.12
N TYR A 152 -2.93 -14.52 -9.96
CA TYR A 152 -4.23 -14.98 -10.39
C TYR A 152 -5.35 -14.09 -9.83
N GLY A 153 -6.26 -13.64 -10.68
CA GLY A 153 -7.37 -12.80 -10.25
C GLY A 153 -7.99 -11.96 -11.36
N LYS A 154 -9.09 -11.28 -11.00
CA LYS A 154 -9.80 -10.34 -11.87
C LYS A 154 -9.45 -8.91 -11.48
N TYR A 155 -9.03 -8.14 -12.46
CA TYR A 155 -8.51 -6.80 -12.27
C TYR A 155 -9.20 -5.76 -13.15
N VAL A 156 -9.08 -4.52 -12.69
CA VAL A 156 -9.51 -3.33 -13.40
C VAL A 156 -8.28 -2.44 -13.63
N ILE A 157 -8.15 -1.87 -14.82
CA ILE A 157 -7.05 -0.98 -15.18
C ILE A 157 -7.61 0.35 -15.65
N ARG A 158 -7.01 1.43 -15.17
CA ARG A 158 -7.34 2.80 -15.59
C ARG A 158 -6.09 3.54 -16.00
N GLU A 159 -6.24 4.43 -16.96
CA GLU A 159 -5.27 5.49 -17.17
C GLU A 159 -5.40 6.48 -16.01
N THR A 160 -4.26 6.82 -15.42
CA THR A 160 -4.15 7.70 -14.25
C THR A 160 -3.35 8.97 -14.55
N ALA A 161 -2.59 8.97 -15.64
CA ALA A 161 -2.04 10.17 -16.25
C ALA A 161 -1.96 9.94 -17.77
N ALA A 162 -2.46 10.89 -18.54
CA ALA A 162 -2.36 10.87 -19.99
C ALA A 162 -0.94 11.26 -20.43
N PRO A 163 -0.50 10.82 -21.63
CA PRO A 163 0.67 11.38 -22.30
C PRO A 163 0.59 12.89 -22.49
N ALA A 164 1.75 13.53 -22.63
CA ALA A 164 1.82 14.97 -22.88
C ALA A 164 1.05 15.37 -24.16
N GLY A 165 0.10 16.28 -24.04
CA GLY A 165 -0.72 16.81 -25.14
C GLY A 165 -2.02 16.03 -25.38
N TYR A 166 -2.33 15.03 -24.57
CA TYR A 166 -3.51 14.18 -24.70
C TYR A 166 -4.48 14.34 -23.53
N LEU A 167 -5.76 14.08 -23.81
CA LEU A 167 -6.80 14.05 -22.79
C LEU A 167 -6.79 12.73 -22.05
N LEU A 168 -6.82 12.81 -20.72
CA LEU A 168 -6.98 11.64 -19.86
C LEU A 168 -8.28 10.91 -20.18
N SER A 169 -8.15 9.63 -20.48
CA SER A 169 -9.28 8.76 -20.77
C SER A 169 -9.94 8.26 -19.49
N ASP A 170 -11.28 8.24 -19.46
CA ASP A 170 -12.08 7.61 -18.42
C ASP A 170 -12.36 6.12 -18.69
N LYS A 171 -11.89 5.61 -19.84
CA LYS A 171 -12.09 4.22 -20.26
C LYS A 171 -11.47 3.26 -19.23
N ILE A 172 -12.28 2.30 -18.83
CA ILE A 172 -11.89 1.22 -17.92
C ILE A 172 -11.60 -0.04 -18.73
N LEU A 173 -10.47 -0.68 -18.45
CA LEU A 173 -10.15 -2.02 -18.96
C LEU A 173 -10.33 -3.06 -17.85
N THR A 174 -10.69 -4.28 -18.22
CA THR A 174 -10.80 -5.42 -17.30
C THR A 174 -9.99 -6.60 -17.83
N VAL A 175 -9.36 -7.36 -16.93
CA VAL A 175 -8.60 -8.55 -17.30
C VAL A 175 -8.75 -9.63 -16.23
N TYR A 176 -8.73 -10.89 -16.64
CA TYR A 176 -8.71 -12.05 -15.76
C TYR A 176 -7.41 -12.82 -15.99
N VAL A 177 -6.48 -12.69 -15.05
CA VAL A 177 -5.23 -13.43 -15.06
C VAL A 177 -5.51 -14.83 -14.53
N ASN A 178 -5.49 -15.82 -15.43
CA ASN A 178 -5.92 -17.19 -15.15
C ASN A 178 -4.98 -18.28 -15.68
N GLU A 179 -3.89 -17.90 -16.35
CA GLU A 179 -2.95 -18.82 -16.99
C GLU A 179 -1.51 -18.40 -16.65
N ASN A 180 -0.69 -19.36 -16.22
CA ASN A 180 0.64 -19.07 -15.70
C ASN A 180 1.63 -18.67 -16.81
N GLY A 181 2.40 -17.62 -16.57
CA GLY A 181 3.38 -17.06 -17.51
C GLY A 181 2.78 -16.39 -18.74
N LYS A 182 1.44 -16.40 -18.91
CA LYS A 182 0.78 -15.81 -20.07
C LYS A 182 0.82 -14.29 -20.03
N THR A 183 1.09 -13.68 -21.17
CA THR A 183 0.86 -12.25 -21.38
C THR A 183 -0.54 -12.03 -21.93
N PHE A 184 -1.41 -11.41 -21.13
CA PHE A 184 -2.74 -10.98 -21.51
C PHE A 184 -2.63 -9.63 -22.24
N ASP A 185 -2.75 -9.67 -23.57
CA ASP A 185 -2.74 -8.49 -24.41
C ASP A 185 -4.15 -7.86 -24.46
N LEU A 186 -4.29 -6.65 -23.94
CA LEU A 186 -5.57 -5.91 -23.94
C LEU A 186 -5.74 -5.06 -25.20
N GLY A 187 -4.79 -5.14 -26.14
CA GLY A 187 -4.82 -4.42 -27.39
C GLY A 187 -4.53 -2.94 -27.21
N THR A 188 -5.16 -2.13 -28.08
CA THR A 188 -4.87 -0.72 -28.18
C THR A 188 -5.74 0.14 -27.27
N PHE A 189 -5.10 1.14 -26.66
CA PHE A 189 -5.74 2.17 -25.85
C PHE A 189 -5.43 3.55 -26.43
N ALA A 190 -6.42 4.14 -27.10
CA ALA A 190 -6.26 5.36 -27.84
C ALA A 190 -6.66 6.59 -27.00
N ASP A 191 -5.87 7.66 -27.06
CA ASP A 191 -6.25 8.96 -26.50
C ASP A 191 -6.45 10.00 -27.59
N ARG A 192 -7.36 10.91 -27.30
CA ARG A 192 -7.59 12.09 -28.12
C ARG A 192 -6.62 13.20 -27.73
N LEU A 193 -6.05 13.86 -28.74
CA LEU A 193 -5.28 15.09 -28.54
C LEU A 193 -6.12 16.17 -27.87
N ILE A 194 -5.49 16.98 -27.03
CA ILE A 194 -6.10 18.20 -26.50
C ILE A 194 -6.39 19.13 -27.69
N PRO A 195 -7.67 19.47 -27.97
CA PRO A 195 -7.97 20.37 -29.06
C PRO A 195 -7.34 21.76 -28.82
N PRO A 196 -6.87 22.47 -29.85
CA PRO A 196 -6.15 23.74 -29.67
C PRO A 196 -7.02 24.86 -29.07
N TYR A 197 -8.35 24.72 -29.12
CA TYR A 197 -9.29 25.65 -28.51
C TYR A 197 -9.61 25.32 -27.05
N MET A 198 -9.23 24.14 -26.56
CA MET A 198 -9.50 23.70 -25.20
C MET A 198 -8.46 24.31 -24.26
N LYS A 199 -8.94 25.11 -23.29
CA LYS A 199 -8.10 25.64 -22.21
C LYS A 199 -8.22 24.71 -21.02
N ILE A 200 -7.17 23.97 -20.75
CA ILE A 200 -7.07 23.14 -19.54
C ILE A 200 -6.28 23.95 -18.52
N HIS A 201 -6.91 24.25 -17.39
CA HIS A 201 -6.29 24.98 -16.29
C HIS A 201 -6.54 24.27 -14.97
N GLY A 202 -5.60 24.39 -14.03
CA GLY A 202 -5.70 23.78 -12.71
C GLY A 202 -5.15 24.68 -11.62
N SER A 203 -5.09 24.14 -10.41
CA SER A 203 -4.55 24.81 -9.24
C SER A 203 -3.65 23.85 -8.45
N ILE A 204 -2.69 24.43 -7.74
CA ILE A 204 -1.77 23.71 -6.86
C ILE A 204 -1.91 24.32 -5.47
N GLU A 205 -2.19 23.50 -4.47
CA GLU A 205 -2.20 23.86 -3.06
C GLU A 205 -1.04 23.21 -2.33
N ILE A 206 -0.39 24.00 -1.48
CA ILE A 206 0.72 23.56 -0.65
C ILE A 206 0.32 23.75 0.80
N LEU A 207 0.49 22.70 1.60
CA LEU A 207 0.46 22.75 3.05
C LEU A 207 1.90 22.73 3.57
N LYS A 208 2.30 23.78 4.27
CA LYS A 208 3.63 23.92 4.86
C LYS A 208 3.55 23.71 6.37
N ILE A 209 4.28 22.73 6.86
CA ILE A 209 4.30 22.34 8.28
C ILE A 209 5.74 22.22 8.82
N ASN A 210 5.86 22.14 10.14
CA ASN A 210 7.06 21.64 10.84
C ASN A 210 7.00 20.11 11.02
N THR A 211 8.01 19.55 11.67
CA THR A 211 8.11 18.11 11.97
C THR A 211 7.01 17.58 12.88
N ASP A 212 6.40 18.45 13.70
CA ASP A 212 5.30 18.13 14.61
C ASP A 212 3.92 18.25 13.94
N GLY A 213 3.87 18.65 12.67
CA GLY A 213 2.64 18.81 11.90
C GLY A 213 1.97 20.19 12.05
N GLU A 214 2.60 21.13 12.73
CA GLU A 214 2.06 22.48 12.92
C GLU A 214 2.28 23.36 11.68
N PRO A 215 1.29 24.20 11.30
CA PRO A 215 1.39 25.04 10.11
C PRO A 215 2.44 26.14 10.25
N LEU A 216 3.19 26.40 9.18
CA LEU A 216 4.19 27.46 9.14
C LEU A 216 3.86 28.55 8.12
N LYS A 217 3.79 29.80 8.59
CA LYS A 217 3.57 31.01 7.80
C LYS A 217 4.87 31.53 7.18
N ASN A 218 4.75 32.24 6.06
CA ASN A 218 5.82 32.97 5.37
C ASN A 218 6.89 32.12 4.67
N ALA A 219 6.65 30.83 4.43
CA ALA A 219 7.48 30.07 3.48
C ALA A 219 7.19 30.55 2.07
N ARG A 220 8.23 30.79 1.26
CA ARG A 220 8.09 31.23 -0.14
C ARG A 220 8.36 30.07 -1.08
N PHE A 221 7.45 29.83 -2.01
CA PHE A 221 7.56 28.77 -3.01
C PHE A 221 7.68 29.36 -4.41
N GLY A 222 8.46 28.67 -5.25
CA GLY A 222 8.52 28.93 -6.69
C GLY A 222 7.87 27.80 -7.46
N LEU A 223 7.09 28.16 -8.48
CA LEU A 223 6.58 27.26 -9.50
C LEU A 223 7.40 27.46 -10.77
N TYR A 224 7.94 26.37 -11.31
CA TYR A 224 8.81 26.38 -12.48
C TYR A 224 8.18 25.57 -13.60
N ASN A 225 8.28 26.07 -14.83
CA ASN A 225 7.88 25.29 -16.01
C ASN A 225 8.93 24.22 -16.35
N GLU A 226 8.63 23.39 -17.34
CA GLU A 226 9.50 22.32 -17.84
C GLU A 226 10.91 22.79 -18.26
N LYS A 227 11.05 24.05 -18.69
CA LYS A 227 12.35 24.66 -19.05
C LYS A 227 13.13 25.16 -17.82
N GLY A 228 12.64 24.93 -16.62
CA GLY A 228 13.23 25.42 -15.37
C GLY A 228 13.05 26.92 -15.13
N SER A 229 12.20 27.61 -15.89
CA SER A 229 11.93 29.03 -15.68
C SER A 229 10.90 29.23 -14.58
N LEU A 230 11.18 30.13 -13.64
CA LEU A 230 10.22 30.54 -12.61
C LEU A 230 9.04 31.26 -13.25
N ILE A 231 7.82 30.73 -13.07
CA ILE A 231 6.59 31.27 -13.67
C ILE A 231 5.65 31.90 -12.64
N ALA A 232 5.74 31.50 -11.37
CA ALA A 232 4.92 32.06 -10.30
C ALA A 232 5.59 31.87 -8.94
N GLN A 233 5.20 32.69 -7.96
CA GLN A 233 5.58 32.54 -6.55
C GLN A 233 4.34 32.58 -5.66
N ALA A 234 4.38 31.84 -4.56
CA ALA A 234 3.34 31.83 -3.54
C ALA A 234 3.96 31.82 -2.14
N VAL A 235 3.25 32.37 -1.15
CA VAL A 235 3.72 32.45 0.23
C VAL A 235 2.71 31.77 1.15
N SER A 236 3.17 30.97 2.12
CA SER A 236 2.27 30.31 3.06
C SER A 236 1.61 31.30 4.02
N ASP A 237 0.30 31.16 4.21
CA ASP A 237 -0.50 31.95 5.13
C ASP A 237 -0.39 31.47 6.59
N GLY A 238 -1.18 32.06 7.50
CA GLY A 238 -1.21 31.67 8.92
C GLY A 238 -1.66 30.22 9.19
N ASN A 239 -2.32 29.58 8.22
CA ASN A 239 -2.70 28.17 8.27
C ASN A 239 -1.71 27.28 7.51
N GLY A 240 -0.54 27.81 7.13
CA GLY A 240 0.49 27.11 6.38
C GLY A 240 0.14 26.89 4.91
N LYS A 241 -0.91 27.54 4.38
CA LYS A 241 -1.38 27.28 3.01
C LYS A 241 -0.78 28.26 2.00
N ALA A 242 -0.26 27.76 0.89
CA ALA A 242 0.10 28.54 -0.29
C ALA A 242 -0.64 27.97 -1.52
N ARG A 243 -0.98 28.82 -2.50
CA ARG A 243 -1.72 28.37 -3.69
C ARG A 243 -1.21 29.03 -4.98
N PHE A 244 -1.13 28.24 -6.04
CA PHE A 244 -1.07 28.68 -7.43
C PHE A 244 -2.41 28.39 -8.11
N THR A 245 -3.01 29.36 -8.77
CA THR A 245 -4.33 29.24 -9.43
C THR A 245 -4.23 29.49 -10.91
N ASP A 246 -5.17 28.93 -11.67
CA ASP A 246 -5.30 29.18 -13.11
C ASP A 246 -4.03 28.82 -13.90
N ILE A 247 -3.36 27.75 -13.47
CA ILE A 247 -2.14 27.25 -14.11
C ILE A 247 -2.55 26.44 -15.32
N ALA A 248 -2.09 26.86 -16.51
CA ALA A 248 -2.38 26.16 -17.75
C ALA A 248 -1.88 24.70 -17.72
N TYR A 249 -2.38 23.91 -18.67
CA TYR A 249 -1.87 22.58 -18.95
C TYR A 249 -0.35 22.57 -19.10
N GLY A 250 0.30 21.62 -18.43
CA GLY A 250 1.74 21.44 -18.56
C GLY A 250 2.39 20.73 -17.39
N HIS A 251 3.70 20.55 -17.52
CA HIS A 251 4.58 19.92 -16.55
C HIS A 251 5.33 21.00 -15.75
N TYR A 252 5.25 20.90 -14.42
CA TYR A 252 5.83 21.89 -13.52
C TYR A 252 6.64 21.24 -12.41
N THR A 253 7.52 22.04 -11.80
CA THR A 253 8.14 21.70 -10.52
C THR A 253 7.92 22.80 -9.48
N ILE A 254 7.83 22.38 -8.22
CA ILE A 254 7.64 23.26 -7.07
C ILE A 254 8.86 23.09 -6.16
N ALA A 255 9.45 24.20 -5.74
CA ALA A 255 10.53 24.22 -4.77
C ALA A 255 10.34 25.32 -3.73
N GLU A 256 10.87 25.11 -2.52
CA GLU A 256 10.95 26.16 -1.53
C GLU A 256 12.10 27.12 -1.88
N LEU A 257 11.77 28.41 -2.00
CA LEU A 257 12.71 29.49 -2.25
C LEU A 257 13.31 30.01 -0.95
N GLU A 258 12.45 30.13 0.07
CA GLU A 258 12.78 30.73 1.36
C GLU A 258 12.00 30.03 2.47
N ALA A 259 12.70 29.60 3.50
CA ALA A 259 12.09 29.01 4.68
C ALA A 259 11.46 30.08 5.59
N PRO A 260 10.46 29.71 6.39
CA PRO A 260 10.01 30.52 7.52
C PRO A 260 11.16 30.83 8.50
N TYR A 261 11.02 31.93 9.25
CA TYR A 261 11.94 32.27 10.33
C TYR A 261 12.12 31.11 11.32
N MET A 262 13.36 30.83 11.71
CA MET A 262 13.79 29.68 12.54
C MET A 262 13.83 28.31 11.88
N TYR A 263 13.50 28.18 10.59
CA TYR A 263 13.51 26.89 9.92
C TYR A 263 14.56 26.83 8.82
N MET A 264 15.09 25.62 8.57
CA MET A 264 15.95 25.36 7.42
C MET A 264 15.11 25.22 6.16
N LYS A 265 15.63 25.72 5.04
CA LYS A 265 15.00 25.54 3.72
C LYS A 265 15.02 24.08 3.31
N SER A 266 13.89 23.57 2.86
CA SER A 266 13.77 22.24 2.28
C SER A 266 14.33 22.25 0.85
N ASP A 267 15.24 21.33 0.55
CA ASP A 267 15.73 21.08 -0.81
C ASP A 267 14.82 20.15 -1.64
N LYS A 268 13.68 19.73 -1.06
CA LYS A 268 12.66 18.93 -1.76
C LYS A 268 12.16 19.68 -3.00
N VAL A 269 12.18 19.00 -4.13
CA VAL A 269 11.54 19.43 -5.38
C VAL A 269 10.39 18.47 -5.68
N ILE A 270 9.20 19.02 -5.95
CA ILE A 270 8.00 18.23 -6.25
C ILE A 270 7.63 18.44 -7.72
N LYS A 271 7.37 17.36 -8.46
CA LYS A 271 6.76 17.42 -9.80
C LYS A 271 5.24 17.59 -9.67
N ALA A 272 4.66 18.47 -10.47
CA ALA A 272 3.24 18.76 -10.50
C ALA A 272 2.78 18.94 -11.95
N ASP A 273 1.89 18.07 -12.41
CA ASP A 273 1.42 18.04 -13.79
C ASP A 273 -0.06 18.43 -13.86
N ILE A 274 -0.36 19.55 -14.55
CA ILE A 274 -1.73 19.96 -14.82
C ILE A 274 -2.16 19.27 -16.12
N VAL A 275 -2.89 18.16 -15.99
CA VAL A 275 -3.28 17.29 -17.12
C VAL A 275 -4.79 17.22 -17.36
N SER A 276 -5.59 17.78 -16.46
CA SER A 276 -7.05 17.83 -16.57
C SER A 276 -7.60 19.17 -16.09
N ASP A 277 -8.70 19.60 -16.71
CA ASP A 277 -9.28 20.91 -16.41
C ASP A 277 -9.92 20.93 -15.01
N GLY A 278 -9.72 22.01 -14.28
CA GLY A 278 -10.19 22.20 -12.92
C GLY A 278 -9.46 21.39 -11.84
N VAL A 279 -8.39 20.64 -12.20
CA VAL A 279 -7.66 19.82 -11.22
C VAL A 279 -7.06 20.65 -10.09
N VAL A 280 -7.16 20.16 -8.85
CA VAL A 280 -6.51 20.76 -7.68
C VAL A 280 -5.51 19.77 -7.10
N LEU A 281 -4.22 20.00 -7.35
CA LEU A 281 -3.13 19.20 -6.81
C LEU A 281 -2.79 19.68 -5.39
N LYS A 282 -2.56 18.75 -4.46
CA LYS A 282 -2.27 19.07 -3.06
C LYS A 282 -0.96 18.43 -2.63
N TYR A 283 -0.06 19.25 -2.06
CA TYR A 283 1.26 18.80 -1.63
C TYR A 283 1.60 19.28 -0.21
N THR A 284 2.48 18.54 0.46
CA THR A 284 3.00 18.92 1.78
C THR A 284 4.52 19.12 1.73
N PHE A 285 4.96 20.23 2.30
CA PHE A 285 6.37 20.54 2.59
C PHE A 285 6.57 20.57 4.11
N VAL A 286 7.69 19.99 4.56
CA VAL A 286 8.08 19.91 5.97
C VAL A 286 9.43 20.58 6.10
N ASN A 287 9.61 21.48 7.07
CA ASN A 287 10.94 22.00 7.42
C ASN A 287 11.27 21.62 8.85
N ASN A 288 12.55 21.39 9.05
CA ASN A 288 13.13 21.20 10.37
C ASN A 288 13.52 22.58 10.93
N MET A 289 13.41 22.73 12.24
CA MET A 289 13.92 23.91 12.93
C MET A 289 15.43 23.98 12.73
N ASP A 290 15.96 25.18 12.51
CA ASP A 290 17.39 25.42 12.36
C ASP A 290 18.07 25.32 13.72
N ASP A 291 19.09 24.47 13.82
CA ASP A 291 19.81 24.14 15.06
C ASP A 291 20.31 25.38 15.81
N LYS A 292 20.56 26.50 15.12
CA LYS A 292 20.98 27.75 15.77
C LYS A 292 19.92 28.38 16.67
N TYR A 293 18.66 27.96 16.53
CA TYR A 293 17.54 28.38 17.37
C TYR A 293 17.05 27.27 18.30
N LEU A 294 17.65 26.07 18.24
CA LEU A 294 17.42 25.09 19.28
C LEU A 294 17.99 25.63 20.60
N PRO A 295 17.32 25.38 21.74
CA PRO A 295 17.90 25.63 23.04
C PRO A 295 19.25 24.92 23.12
N LYS A 296 20.33 25.65 23.43
CA LYS A 296 21.58 24.99 23.78
C LYS A 296 21.36 24.24 25.07
N ASP A 297 21.68 22.96 25.08
CA ASP A 297 21.68 22.17 26.30
C ASP A 297 22.82 22.73 27.17
N ASP A 298 22.49 23.54 28.18
CA ASP A 298 23.45 24.12 29.12
C ASP A 298 23.98 23.06 30.11
N THR A 299 24.15 21.81 29.67
CA THR A 299 24.83 20.77 30.44
C THR A 299 26.31 20.70 30.07
N HIS A 300 27.05 21.73 30.46
CA HIS A 300 28.44 21.59 30.88
C HIS A 300 28.50 22.21 32.30
N GLY A 301 28.65 21.44 33.37
CA GLY A 301 29.75 20.50 33.55
C GLY A 301 30.95 21.27 34.09
N GLU A 302 30.81 21.83 35.29
CA GLU A 302 31.93 22.38 36.05
C GLU A 302 32.92 21.25 36.35
N THR A 303 34.01 21.19 35.60
CA THR A 303 35.23 20.51 36.02
C THR A 303 36.15 21.54 36.67
N THR A 304 35.96 21.77 37.97
CA THR A 304 37.01 22.40 38.77
C THR A 304 37.93 21.33 39.38
N PRO A 305 39.26 21.49 39.26
CA PRO A 305 40.24 20.56 39.80
C PRO A 305 40.34 20.65 41.33
N THR A 306 40.79 19.53 41.90
CA THR A 306 40.92 19.22 43.32
C THR A 306 41.74 20.25 44.13
N ALA A 307 41.17 20.65 45.27
CA ALA A 307 41.74 21.14 46.52
C ALA A 307 43.16 21.75 46.57
N SER A 308 43.23 22.99 47.08
CA SER A 308 44.16 23.32 48.16
C SER A 308 43.48 24.23 49.19
N VAL A 309 43.84 24.00 50.45
CA VAL A 309 43.15 24.34 51.70
C VAL A 309 43.47 25.77 52.17
N LYS A 310 42.49 26.51 52.70
CA LYS A 310 42.48 27.07 54.08
C LYS A 310 41.28 27.98 54.36
N ASN A 311 40.54 27.60 55.42
CA ASN A 311 39.87 28.40 56.47
C ASN A 311 39.48 29.86 56.15
N THR A 312 38.24 30.26 56.44
CA THR A 312 37.84 30.71 57.80
C THR A 312 36.30 30.74 57.94
N GLN A 313 35.84 30.55 59.18
CA GLN A 313 34.47 30.49 59.69
C GLN A 313 33.64 31.77 59.44
N THR A 314 32.31 31.67 59.25
CA THR A 314 31.29 32.01 60.29
C THR A 314 29.85 31.68 59.83
N GLU A 315 29.10 31.03 60.73
CA GLU A 315 27.66 31.15 61.11
C GLU A 315 26.81 32.25 60.40
N VAL A 316 25.51 32.13 60.07
CA VAL A 316 24.30 31.72 60.83
C VAL A 316 23.16 31.32 59.85
N ALA A 317 22.17 30.56 60.33
CA ALA A 317 21.02 29.93 59.68
C ALA A 317 19.78 30.84 59.37
N PRO A 318 18.55 30.32 59.18
CA PRO A 318 17.85 30.18 57.90
C PRO A 318 16.55 31.02 57.79
N LYS A 319 15.97 31.22 56.60
CA LYS A 319 14.52 31.54 56.46
C LYS A 319 13.86 30.92 55.22
N THR A 320 12.65 30.47 55.49
CA THR A 320 11.65 29.63 54.80
C THR A 320 10.74 30.36 53.80
N GLY A 321 10.02 29.56 52.98
CA GLY A 321 8.69 29.87 52.41
C GLY A 321 8.62 29.68 50.89
N ASP A 322 8.30 28.47 50.41
CA ASP A 322 6.95 28.00 49.95
C ASP A 322 6.50 28.65 48.62
N SER A 323 5.96 27.97 47.61
CA SER A 323 5.35 26.64 47.46
C SER A 323 5.10 26.35 45.96
N ILE A 324 5.12 25.07 45.56
CA ILE A 324 4.73 24.59 44.23
C ILE A 324 3.36 23.89 44.37
N PRO A 325 2.36 24.15 43.51
CA PRO A 325 1.25 23.24 43.34
C PRO A 325 1.43 22.42 42.06
N ILE A 326 1.63 21.11 42.26
CA ILE A 326 1.30 20.07 41.30
C ILE A 326 -0.22 19.88 41.35
N MET A 327 -0.90 19.89 40.19
CA MET A 327 -2.27 19.36 40.12
C MET A 327 -2.48 18.53 38.84
N LEU A 328 -2.54 17.21 39.07
CA LEU A 328 -3.15 16.20 38.21
C LEU A 328 -4.65 16.47 38.04
N TRP A 329 -5.19 16.30 36.83
CA TRP A 329 -6.53 15.74 36.62
C TRP A 329 -6.54 14.77 35.43
N LEU A 330 -6.88 13.53 35.73
CA LEU A 330 -7.51 12.56 34.82
C LEU A 330 -8.96 13.01 34.58
N PHE A 331 -9.49 12.86 33.36
CA PHE A 331 -10.71 12.09 33.07
C PHE A 331 -10.91 11.89 31.56
N ALA A 332 -11.30 10.66 31.23
CA ALA A 332 -11.79 10.20 29.94
C ALA A 332 -13.19 10.76 29.62
N GLY A 333 -13.51 10.86 28.32
CA GLY A 333 -14.85 11.17 27.86
C GLY A 333 -15.01 10.93 26.36
N SER A 334 -15.56 9.78 26.00
CA SER A 334 -16.02 9.39 24.68
C SER A 334 -17.24 10.21 24.23
N SER A 335 -17.37 10.46 22.92
CA SER A 335 -18.67 10.75 22.31
C SER A 335 -18.79 10.08 20.94
N LEU A 336 -19.70 9.11 20.88
CA LEU A 336 -20.37 8.65 19.66
C LEU A 336 -21.24 9.80 19.12
N SER A 337 -21.26 9.98 17.80
CA SER A 337 -22.35 10.71 17.13
C SER A 337 -23.16 9.76 16.27
N ILE A 338 -24.43 9.63 16.68
CA ILE A 338 -25.53 8.96 16.01
C ILE A 338 -26.03 9.89 14.89
N CYS A 339 -26.18 9.36 13.67
CA CYS A 339 -26.97 10.00 12.62
C CYS A 339 -28.18 9.12 12.32
N ALA A 340 -29.34 9.51 12.87
CA ALA A 340 -30.65 8.99 12.50
C ALA A 340 -31.41 10.12 11.78
N VAL A 341 -31.79 9.89 10.53
CA VAL A 341 -32.83 10.68 9.84
C VAL A 341 -33.99 9.74 9.52
N MET A 342 -35.18 10.14 9.96
CA MET A 342 -36.42 9.38 9.88
C MET A 342 -37.00 9.28 8.48
N LEU A 343 -37.52 8.07 8.24
CA LEU A 343 -38.62 7.64 7.38
C LEU A 343 -39.67 8.70 6.98
N LEU A 344 -40.01 8.71 5.69
CA LEU A 344 -41.37 8.95 5.22
C LEU A 344 -41.77 7.81 4.26
N GLY A 345 -42.34 6.75 4.84
CA GLY A 345 -43.12 5.76 4.10
C GLY A 345 -44.56 6.24 3.98
N LYS A 346 -44.99 6.61 2.76
CA LYS A 346 -46.41 6.68 2.40
C LYS A 346 -46.85 5.32 1.87
N LYS A 347 -47.76 4.66 2.58
CA LYS A 347 -48.57 3.57 2.04
C LYS A 347 -49.98 3.71 2.59
N LYS A 348 -50.98 3.93 1.73
CA LYS A 348 -52.11 3.00 1.58
C LYS A 348 -53.15 3.40 0.52
N ASN A 349 -53.80 2.34 0.05
CA ASN A 349 -55.06 2.20 -0.70
C ASN A 349 -54.92 2.48 -2.20
N ARG A 350 -55.27 1.56 -3.11
CA ARG A 350 -56.24 0.46 -3.07
C ARG A 350 -55.71 -0.74 -3.85
#